data_AF-A0A7M7RFU2-F1
#
_entry.id   AF-A0A7M7RFU2-F1
#
_cell.length_a   1.000
_cell.length_b   1.000
_cell.length_c   1.000
_cell.angle_alpha   90.00
_cell.angle_beta   90.00
_cell.angle_gamma   90.00
#
_symmetry.space_group_name_H-M   'P 1'
#
loop_
_entity.id
_entity.type
_entity.pdbx_description
1 polymer ?
#
loop_
_entity_poly.entity_id
_entity_poly.type
_entity_poly.pdbx_seq_one_letter_code
_entity_poly.pdbx_strand_id
1 'polypeptide(L)'
;MTETSGYILARVESKRRLKAFLDDDLKIIVIIRDPITRAVSDYVHKLSVIFEGGLPRKASFPITYRGDDLRESIKDTIIDVSTGRLRDGQQLVRFGQYITYLRGLMEVYSRDQLLILDGEAFIEDPLPSLQRVETFLGVPKFYKRDHFRVNPQTGFYCAHVPERPFYHCANPKVKGRPHPTLDDDSEGKLRDYYRPFNLQLAKEFDLDFPWLFQ
;
A
#
# COMPACT_ATOMS: atom_id res chain seq x y z
N MET A 1 -10.17 9.80 -14.17
CA MET A 1 -9.60 8.91 -13.14
C MET A 1 -8.26 9.50 -12.72
N THR A 2 -8.07 9.73 -11.42
CA THR A 2 -6.80 10.23 -10.85
C THR A 2 -6.30 9.21 -9.83
N GLU A 3 -4.99 9.09 -9.69
CA GLU A 3 -4.36 8.26 -8.65
C GLU A 3 -3.54 9.18 -7.74
N THR A 4 -3.86 9.16 -6.44
CA THR A 4 -3.14 9.92 -5.42
C THR A 4 -3.05 9.09 -4.15
N SER A 5 -2.03 8.24 -4.05
CA SER A 5 -1.77 7.37 -2.89
C SER A 5 -1.80 8.10 -1.54
N GLY A 6 -1.39 9.37 -1.48
CA GLY A 6 -1.40 10.17 -0.25
C GLY A 6 -2.80 10.61 0.23
N TYR A 7 -3.83 10.47 -0.60
CA TYR A 7 -5.18 10.95 -0.28
C TYR A 7 -5.81 10.23 0.92
N ILE A 8 -5.60 8.91 1.02
CA ILE A 8 -6.08 8.11 2.15
C ILE A 8 -5.50 8.61 3.48
N LEU A 9 -4.27 9.14 3.47
CA LEU A 9 -3.56 9.65 4.65
C LEU A 9 -3.94 11.10 5.00
N ALA A 10 -4.63 11.82 4.12
CA ALA A 10 -5.02 13.21 4.36
C ALA A 10 -5.95 13.34 5.57
N ARG A 11 -5.91 14.48 6.27
CA ARG A 11 -6.86 14.75 7.36
C ARG A 11 -8.30 14.79 6.83
N VAL A 12 -9.27 14.46 7.68
CA VAL A 12 -10.68 14.42 7.31
C VAL A 12 -11.17 15.78 6.78
N GLU A 13 -10.70 16.89 7.34
CA GLU A 13 -11.04 18.23 6.85
C GLU A 13 -10.56 18.45 5.41
N SER A 14 -9.40 17.89 5.05
CA SER A 14 -8.89 17.97 3.68
C SER A 14 -9.71 17.12 2.72
N LYS A 15 -10.17 15.94 3.18
CA LYS A 15 -11.10 15.10 2.42
C LYS A 15 -12.44 15.81 2.20
N ARG A 16 -13.02 16.44 3.23
CA ARG A 16 -14.26 17.23 3.14
C ARG A 16 -14.12 18.41 2.17
N ARG A 17 -13.02 19.16 2.24
CA ARG A 17 -12.73 20.25 1.30
C ARG A 17 -12.68 19.74 -0.14
N LEU A 18 -12.01 18.62 -0.38
CA LEU A 18 -11.94 18.06 -1.73
C LEU A 18 -13.32 17.57 -2.21
N LYS A 19 -14.11 16.90 -1.34
CA LYS A 19 -15.48 16.46 -1.69
C LYS A 19 -16.36 17.60 -2.16
N ALA A 20 -16.20 18.83 -1.64
CA ALA A 20 -16.97 20.00 -2.07
C ALA A 20 -16.75 20.39 -3.55
N PHE A 21 -15.72 19.87 -4.22
CA PHE A 21 -15.43 20.11 -5.63
C PHE A 21 -15.60 18.86 -6.51
N LEU A 22 -16.11 17.76 -5.95
CA LEU A 22 -16.27 16.48 -6.64
C LEU A 22 -17.74 16.07 -6.70
N ASP A 23 -18.06 15.24 -7.69
CA ASP A 23 -19.41 14.70 -7.85
C ASP A 23 -19.82 13.82 -6.66
N ASP A 24 -21.11 13.82 -6.34
CA ASP A 24 -21.63 13.06 -5.20
C ASP A 24 -21.55 11.54 -5.40
N ASP A 25 -21.54 11.08 -6.65
CA ASP A 25 -21.42 9.67 -7.03
C ASP A 25 -19.96 9.19 -7.16
N LEU A 26 -18.98 10.04 -6.79
CA LEU A 26 -17.55 9.71 -6.83
C LEU A 26 -17.29 8.32 -6.23
N LYS A 27 -16.56 7.50 -6.99
CA LYS A 27 -16.08 6.19 -6.56
C LYS A 27 -14.60 6.27 -6.18
N ILE A 28 -14.27 5.71 -5.02
CA ILE A 28 -12.92 5.65 -4.46
C ILE A 28 -12.51 4.19 -4.38
N ILE A 29 -11.37 3.87 -4.99
CA ILE A 29 -10.78 2.55 -4.96
C ILE A 29 -9.51 2.64 -4.11
N VAL A 30 -9.41 1.78 -3.11
CA VAL A 30 -8.25 1.66 -2.22
C VAL A 30 -7.67 0.26 -2.39
N ILE A 31 -6.38 0.17 -2.66
CA ILE A 31 -5.65 -1.10 -2.64
C ILE A 31 -4.73 -1.12 -1.41
N ILE A 32 -4.90 -2.13 -0.56
CA ILE A 32 -4.10 -2.34 0.65
C ILE A 32 -3.50 -3.73 0.61
N ARG A 33 -2.37 -3.93 1.27
CA ARG A 33 -1.63 -5.19 1.28
C ARG A 33 -1.20 -5.51 2.70
N ASP A 34 -0.48 -6.61 2.93
CA ASP A 34 0.09 -6.89 4.25
C ASP A 34 0.86 -5.65 4.81
N PRO A 35 0.49 -5.12 6.00
CA PRO A 35 1.09 -3.92 6.54
C PRO A 35 2.59 -4.07 6.84
N ILE A 36 3.08 -5.29 7.07
CA ILE A 36 4.51 -5.57 7.27
C ILE A 36 5.24 -5.43 5.94
N THR A 37 4.80 -6.14 4.92
CA THR A 37 5.38 -6.04 3.57
C THR A 37 5.30 -4.62 3.02
N ARG A 38 4.20 -3.89 3.32
CA ARG A 38 4.05 -2.46 3.01
C ARG A 38 5.12 -1.60 3.70
N ALA A 39 5.39 -1.82 4.99
CA ALA A 39 6.40 -1.09 5.74
C ALA A 39 7.81 -1.32 5.19
N VAL A 40 8.14 -2.57 4.83
CA VAL A 40 9.41 -2.91 4.17
C VAL A 40 9.54 -2.20 2.82
N SER A 41 8.50 -2.23 2.00
CA SER A 41 8.50 -1.57 0.70
C SER A 41 8.67 -0.04 0.82
N ASP A 42 8.02 0.58 1.80
CA ASP A 42 8.12 2.01 2.07
C ASP A 42 9.52 2.41 2.58
N TYR A 43 10.14 1.60 3.45
CA TYR A 43 11.53 1.77 3.86
C TYR A 43 12.50 1.77 2.67
N VAL A 44 12.41 0.75 1.81
CA VAL A 44 13.24 0.64 0.59
C VAL A 44 12.99 1.82 -0.35
N HIS A 45 11.74 2.23 -0.52
CA HIS A 45 11.40 3.37 -1.37
C HIS A 45 11.99 4.68 -0.85
N LYS A 46 11.86 4.96 0.46
CA LYS A 46 12.41 6.16 1.09
C LYS A 46 13.92 6.24 0.92
N LEU A 47 14.65 5.15 1.17
CA LEU A 47 16.10 5.10 0.92
C LEU A 47 16.45 5.33 -0.56
N SER A 48 15.73 4.71 -1.49
CA SER A 48 15.94 4.93 -2.94
C SER A 48 15.84 6.41 -3.29
N VAL A 49 14.78 7.09 -2.82
CA VAL A 49 14.55 8.52 -3.07
C VAL A 49 15.65 9.39 -2.45
N ILE A 50 16.07 9.08 -1.22
CA ILE A 50 17.13 9.80 -0.52
C ILE A 50 18.45 9.70 -1.30
N PHE A 51 18.85 8.50 -1.72
CA PHE A 51 20.12 8.28 -2.40
C PHE A 51 20.11 8.75 -3.87
N GLU A 52 18.98 8.66 -4.57
CA GLU A 52 18.82 9.24 -5.91
C GLU A 52 18.75 10.77 -5.86
N GLY A 53 18.25 11.35 -4.76
CA GLY A 53 18.11 12.79 -4.53
C GLY A 53 19.40 13.53 -4.18
N GLY A 54 20.57 12.89 -4.28
CA GLY A 54 21.88 13.55 -4.16
C GLY A 54 22.54 13.47 -2.78
N LEU A 55 21.93 12.81 -1.79
CA LEU A 55 22.67 12.46 -0.58
C LEU A 55 23.70 11.38 -0.92
N PRO A 56 25.00 11.59 -0.61
CA PRO A 56 26.02 10.60 -0.91
C PRO A 56 25.69 9.29 -0.18
N ARG A 57 25.93 8.14 -0.81
CA ARG A 57 25.74 6.81 -0.20
C ARG A 57 26.53 6.59 1.10
N LYS A 58 27.46 7.51 1.43
CA LYS A 58 28.19 7.57 2.71
C LYS A 58 27.48 8.42 3.79
N ALA A 59 26.21 8.79 3.60
CA ALA A 59 25.46 9.51 4.61
C ALA A 59 25.42 8.69 5.91
N SER A 60 25.77 9.34 7.02
CA SER A 60 25.70 8.72 8.35
C SER A 60 24.24 8.57 8.75
N PHE A 61 23.86 7.39 9.24
CA PHE A 61 22.57 7.19 9.89
C PHE A 61 22.60 7.75 11.33
N PRO A 62 21.45 8.21 11.89
CA PRO A 62 20.10 8.19 11.32
C PRO A 62 19.83 9.29 10.28
N ILE A 63 18.86 9.05 9.39
CA ILE A 63 18.35 10.04 8.44
C ILE A 63 16.86 10.25 8.70
N THR A 64 16.47 11.47 9.10
CA THR A 64 15.05 11.82 9.26
C THR A 64 14.43 12.18 7.91
N TYR A 65 13.42 11.43 7.48
CA TYR A 65 12.75 11.66 6.20
C TYR A 65 11.25 11.35 6.30
N ARG A 66 10.40 12.31 5.92
CA ARG A 66 8.93 12.20 5.91
C ARG A 66 8.35 11.59 7.19
N GLY A 67 8.83 12.04 8.35
CA GLY A 67 8.31 11.62 9.65
C GLY A 67 8.84 10.27 10.15
N ASP A 68 9.89 9.73 9.53
CA ASP A 68 10.62 8.56 10.02
C ASP A 68 12.09 8.86 10.26
N ASP A 69 12.66 8.31 11.33
CA ASP A 69 14.11 8.22 11.52
C ASP A 69 14.64 6.91 10.96
N LEU A 70 15.08 6.94 9.71
CA LEU A 70 15.61 5.79 9.00
C LEU A 70 17.00 5.43 9.54
N ARG A 71 17.26 4.12 9.65
CA ARG A 71 18.56 3.52 10.01
C ARG A 71 19.06 2.64 8.87
N GLU A 72 20.27 2.13 9.03
CA GLU A 72 20.93 1.28 8.04
C GLU A 72 20.17 -0.01 7.75
N SER A 73 19.49 -0.56 8.76
CA SER A 73 18.57 -1.68 8.63
C SER A 73 17.13 -1.25 8.87
N ILE A 74 16.18 -1.98 8.28
CA ILE A 74 14.77 -1.80 8.62
C ILE A 74 14.51 -2.15 10.09
N LYS A 75 15.18 -3.17 10.62
CA LYS A 75 15.08 -3.58 12.03
C LYS A 75 15.35 -2.41 12.95
N ASP A 76 16.49 -1.72 12.79
CA ASP A 76 16.85 -0.58 13.64
C ASP A 76 15.97 0.66 13.38
N THR A 77 15.33 0.70 12.21
CA THR A 77 14.35 1.74 11.89
C THR A 77 13.06 1.54 12.68
N ILE A 78 12.59 0.30 12.84
CA ILE A 78 11.31 -0.02 13.49
C ILE A 78 11.45 -0.47 14.94
N ILE A 79 12.62 -0.95 15.37
CA ILE A 79 12.89 -1.38 16.75
C ILE A 79 13.87 -0.38 17.36
N ASP A 80 13.55 0.08 18.57
CA ASP A 80 14.48 0.84 19.39
C ASP A 80 15.55 -0.09 19.93
N VAL A 81 16.81 0.12 19.53
CA VAL A 81 17.94 -0.75 19.87
C VAL A 81 18.20 -0.80 21.38
N SER A 82 17.89 0.28 22.12
CA SER A 82 18.17 0.36 23.55
C SER A 82 17.13 -0.34 24.41
N THR A 83 15.88 -0.38 23.95
CA THR A 83 14.75 -0.94 24.70
C THR A 83 14.20 -2.24 24.11
N GLY A 84 14.56 -2.57 22.87
CA GLY A 84 14.00 -3.69 22.11
C GLY A 84 12.54 -3.50 21.72
N ARG A 85 11.96 -2.31 21.92
CA ARG A 85 10.54 -2.03 21.67
C ARG A 85 10.28 -1.54 20.25
N LEU A 86 9.09 -1.81 19.74
CA LEU A 86 8.62 -1.26 18.47
C LEU A 86 8.52 0.28 18.56
N ARG A 87 9.06 0.97 17.56
CA ARG A 87 8.97 2.42 17.35
C ARG A 87 7.66 2.74 16.63
N ASP A 88 6.55 2.53 17.32
CA ASP A 88 5.19 2.72 16.79
C ASP A 88 4.83 4.17 16.43
N GLY A 89 5.65 5.15 16.83
CA GLY A 89 5.54 6.55 16.41
C GLY A 89 5.99 6.81 14.97
N GLN A 90 6.81 5.93 14.39
CA GLN A 90 7.33 6.06 13.03
C GLN A 90 6.18 5.94 12.00
N GLN A 91 6.10 6.84 11.03
CA GLN A 91 5.10 6.77 9.96
C GLN A 91 5.12 5.44 9.19
N LEU A 92 6.29 4.83 8.97
CA LEU A 92 6.33 3.51 8.32
C LEU A 92 5.59 2.41 9.11
N VAL A 93 5.46 2.55 10.43
CA VAL A 93 4.70 1.60 11.25
C VAL A 93 3.23 2.05 11.29
N ARG A 94 2.96 3.32 11.57
CA ARG A 94 1.59 3.83 11.72
C ARG A 94 0.75 3.69 10.45
N PHE A 95 1.35 3.80 9.27
CA PHE A 95 0.64 3.71 8.00
C PHE A 95 0.04 2.32 7.74
N GLY A 96 0.48 1.28 8.45
CA GLY A 96 -0.15 -0.04 8.42
C GLY A 96 -1.48 -0.12 9.18
N GLN A 97 -1.86 0.90 9.96
CA GLN A 97 -3.16 0.97 10.64
C GLN A 97 -4.28 1.38 9.68
N TYR A 98 -4.54 0.57 8.65
CA TYR A 98 -5.46 0.92 7.57
C TYR A 98 -6.86 1.33 8.04
N ILE A 99 -7.39 0.67 9.07
CA ILE A 99 -8.70 0.98 9.64
C ILE A 99 -8.82 2.46 10.06
N THR A 100 -7.75 3.03 10.62
CA THR A 100 -7.72 4.44 11.05
C THR A 100 -7.97 5.38 9.87
N TYR A 101 -7.34 5.11 8.73
CA TYR A 101 -7.46 5.95 7.54
C TYR A 101 -8.77 5.73 6.77
N LEU A 102 -9.22 4.47 6.71
CA LEU A 102 -10.47 4.10 6.05
C LEU A 102 -11.69 4.65 6.80
N ARG A 103 -11.68 4.70 8.13
CA ARG A 103 -12.69 5.41 8.93
C ARG A 103 -12.75 6.90 8.59
N GLY A 104 -11.59 7.53 8.41
CA GLY A 104 -11.53 8.92 7.98
C GLY A 104 -12.11 9.17 6.57
N LEU A 105 -12.11 8.15 5.69
CA LEU A 105 -12.86 8.20 4.42
C LEU A 105 -14.36 8.04 4.67
N MET A 106 -14.77 7.11 5.53
CA MET A 106 -16.17 6.85 5.89
C MET A 106 -16.86 8.04 6.59
N GLU A 107 -16.09 8.96 7.19
CA GLU A 107 -16.62 10.23 7.71
C GLU A 107 -17.06 11.22 6.61
N VAL A 108 -16.70 10.97 5.35
CA VAL A 108 -16.89 11.90 4.23
C VAL A 108 -17.64 11.26 3.07
N TYR A 109 -17.42 9.96 2.84
CA TYR A 109 -17.98 9.18 1.74
C TYR A 109 -18.79 8.01 2.29
N SER A 110 -19.85 7.62 1.57
CA SER A 110 -20.63 6.44 1.96
C SER A 110 -19.85 5.14 1.69
N ARG A 111 -20.29 4.04 2.33
CA ARG A 111 -19.66 2.72 2.15
C ARG A 111 -19.63 2.28 0.69
N ASP A 112 -20.67 2.62 -0.05
CA ASP A 112 -20.93 2.21 -1.44
C ASP A 112 -20.06 3.02 -2.43
N GLN A 113 -19.43 4.09 -1.96
CA GLN A 113 -18.42 4.85 -2.70
C GLN A 113 -17.01 4.27 -2.51
N LEU A 114 -16.82 3.27 -1.65
CA LEU A 114 -15.52 2.68 -1.37
C LEU A 114 -15.41 1.23 -1.84
N LEU A 115 -14.42 0.95 -2.68
CA LEU A 115 -13.96 -0.40 -2.99
C LEU A 115 -12.57 -0.61 -2.38
N ILE A 116 -12.43 -1.65 -1.56
CA ILE A 116 -11.14 -2.05 -0.99
C ILE A 116 -10.70 -3.34 -1.67
N LEU A 117 -9.47 -3.34 -2.20
CA LEU A 117 -8.86 -4.45 -2.91
C LEU A 117 -7.67 -5.00 -2.13
N ASP A 118 -7.50 -6.33 -2.19
CA ASP A 118 -6.32 -7.00 -1.68
C ASP A 118 -5.17 -6.86 -2.68
N GLY A 119 -4.10 -6.21 -2.23
CA GLY A 119 -2.88 -6.01 -2.98
C GLY A 119 -2.07 -7.28 -3.18
N GLU A 120 -2.13 -8.24 -2.25
CA GLU A 120 -1.43 -9.53 -2.42
C GLU A 120 -2.14 -10.34 -3.53
N ALA A 121 -3.46 -10.47 -3.45
CA ALA A 121 -4.25 -11.12 -4.51
C ALA A 121 -4.11 -10.43 -5.88
N PHE A 122 -4.06 -9.09 -5.92
CA PHE A 122 -3.87 -8.36 -7.19
C PHE A 122 -2.49 -8.61 -7.82
N ILE A 123 -1.45 -8.76 -7.01
CA ILE A 123 -0.10 -9.09 -7.50
C ILE A 123 -0.09 -10.51 -8.09
N GLU A 124 -0.77 -11.46 -7.45
CA GLU A 124 -0.81 -12.88 -7.83
C GLU A 124 -1.72 -13.15 -9.05
N ASP A 125 -2.90 -12.56 -9.10
CA ASP A 125 -3.81 -12.58 -10.25
C ASP A 125 -4.57 -11.24 -10.34
N PRO A 126 -4.20 -10.35 -11.29
CA PRO A 126 -4.83 -9.05 -11.40
C PRO A 126 -6.28 -9.12 -11.92
N LEU A 127 -6.68 -10.20 -12.60
CA LEU A 127 -7.96 -10.27 -13.32
C LEU A 127 -9.17 -10.18 -12.37
N PRO A 128 -9.30 -10.99 -11.29
CA PRO A 128 -10.44 -10.91 -10.38
C PRO A 128 -10.61 -9.52 -9.76
N SER A 129 -9.51 -8.90 -9.33
CA SER A 129 -9.51 -7.55 -8.74
C SER A 129 -9.97 -6.50 -9.75
N LEU A 130 -9.52 -6.57 -11.00
CA LEU A 130 -9.95 -5.64 -12.05
C LEU A 130 -11.41 -5.85 -12.46
N GLN A 131 -11.92 -7.08 -12.47
CA GLN A 131 -13.35 -7.34 -12.70
C GLN A 131 -14.24 -6.82 -11.55
N ARG A 132 -13.75 -6.84 -10.31
CA ARG A 132 -14.42 -6.17 -9.19
C ARG A 132 -14.45 -4.65 -9.39
N VAL A 133 -13.36 -4.06 -9.88
CA VAL A 133 -13.32 -2.63 -10.26
C VAL A 133 -14.34 -2.31 -11.35
N GLU A 134 -14.41 -3.10 -12.42
CA GLU A 134 -15.40 -2.90 -13.50
C GLU A 134 -16.83 -2.92 -12.97
N THR A 135 -17.14 -3.92 -12.14
CA THR A 135 -18.45 -4.07 -11.50
C THR A 135 -18.78 -2.86 -10.62
N PHE A 136 -17.82 -2.43 -9.80
CA PHE A 136 -17.99 -1.30 -8.88
C PHE A 136 -18.18 0.05 -9.58
N LEU A 137 -17.50 0.24 -10.71
CA LEU A 137 -17.64 1.44 -11.56
C LEU A 137 -18.88 1.38 -12.46
N GLY A 138 -19.58 0.24 -12.53
CA GLY A 138 -20.75 0.06 -13.40
C GLY A 138 -20.39 0.05 -14.89
N VAL A 139 -19.16 -0.32 -15.25
CA VAL A 139 -18.71 -0.38 -16.65
C VAL A 139 -18.80 -1.81 -17.21
N PRO A 140 -18.93 -1.98 -18.54
CA PRO A 140 -18.90 -3.30 -19.15
C PRO A 140 -17.62 -4.06 -18.81
N LYS A 141 -17.75 -5.38 -18.61
CA LYS A 141 -16.58 -6.25 -18.43
C LYS A 141 -15.69 -6.20 -19.67
N PHE A 142 -14.44 -5.82 -19.48
CA PHE A 142 -13.44 -5.63 -20.52
C PHE A 142 -12.23 -6.53 -20.30
N TYR A 143 -11.73 -6.63 -19.07
CA TYR A 143 -10.52 -7.42 -18.78
C TYR A 143 -10.75 -8.93 -18.87
N LYS A 144 -9.82 -9.59 -19.56
CA LYS A 144 -9.75 -11.03 -19.77
C LYS A 144 -8.37 -11.56 -19.39
N ARG A 145 -8.22 -12.88 -19.26
CA ARG A 145 -6.97 -13.50 -18.79
C ARG A 145 -5.80 -13.29 -19.75
N ASP A 146 -6.07 -13.30 -21.04
CA ASP A 146 -5.10 -13.02 -22.12
C ASP A 146 -4.69 -11.54 -22.20
N HIS A 147 -5.35 -10.65 -21.43
CA HIS A 147 -4.96 -9.25 -21.30
C HIS A 147 -3.76 -9.04 -20.37
N PHE A 148 -3.24 -10.10 -19.73
CA PHE A 148 -2.14 -10.03 -18.79
C PHE A 148 -1.04 -11.01 -19.15
N ARG A 149 0.22 -10.57 -19.06
CA ARG A 149 1.40 -11.42 -19.28
C ARG A 149 2.40 -11.21 -18.17
N VAL A 150 2.90 -12.30 -17.59
CA VAL A 150 3.97 -12.22 -16.59
C VAL A 150 5.25 -11.75 -17.26
N ASN A 151 5.91 -10.75 -16.66
CA ASN A 151 7.26 -10.37 -17.05
C ASN A 151 8.25 -11.38 -16.47
N PRO A 152 9.01 -12.11 -17.30
CA PRO A 152 9.91 -13.15 -16.81
C PRO A 152 11.08 -12.61 -15.98
N GLN A 153 11.44 -11.34 -16.12
CA GLN A 153 12.53 -10.72 -15.35
C GLN A 153 12.10 -10.33 -13.94
N THR A 154 10.85 -9.87 -13.78
CA THR A 154 10.37 -9.30 -12.52
C THR A 154 9.40 -10.21 -11.78
N GLY A 155 8.80 -11.17 -12.47
CA GLY A 155 7.72 -12.02 -11.94
C GLY A 155 6.35 -11.34 -11.85
N PHE A 156 6.25 -10.04 -12.14
CA PHE A 156 4.99 -9.29 -12.08
C PHE A 156 4.24 -9.29 -13.42
N TYR A 157 2.92 -9.19 -13.36
CA TYR A 157 2.09 -9.02 -14.55
C TYR A 157 2.29 -7.66 -15.24
N CYS A 158 2.29 -7.68 -16.56
CA CYS A 158 2.14 -6.54 -17.44
C CYS A 158 0.76 -6.57 -18.10
N ALA A 159 0.20 -5.39 -18.38
CA ALA A 159 -1.01 -5.26 -19.19
C ALA A 159 -0.64 -5.44 -20.67
N HIS A 160 -1.37 -6.31 -21.36
CA HIS A 160 -1.20 -6.64 -22.77
C HIS A 160 -2.57 -6.88 -23.42
N VAL A 161 -3.21 -5.87 -23.99
CA VAL A 161 -4.51 -6.07 -24.67
C VAL A 161 -4.25 -6.46 -26.13
N PRO A 162 -4.51 -7.70 -26.58
CA PRO A 162 -4.11 -8.17 -27.92
C PRO A 162 -4.68 -7.34 -29.08
N GLU A 163 -5.88 -6.80 -28.92
CA GLU A 163 -6.57 -5.99 -29.93
C GLU A 163 -6.04 -4.55 -30.02
N ARG A 164 -5.06 -4.18 -29.18
CA ARG A 164 -4.46 -2.85 -29.13
C ARG A 164 -2.93 -2.97 -29.09
N PRO A 165 -2.17 -1.95 -29.51
CA PRO A 165 -0.71 -1.92 -29.31
C PRO A 165 -0.31 -1.70 -27.84
N PHE A 166 -1.20 -2.00 -26.88
CA PHE A 166 -1.06 -1.67 -25.48
C PHE A 166 -0.35 -2.81 -24.73
N TYR A 167 0.98 -2.74 -24.69
CA TYR A 167 1.82 -3.54 -23.80
C TYR A 167 2.50 -2.62 -22.78
N HIS A 168 2.07 -2.66 -21.53
CA HIS A 168 2.58 -1.80 -20.47
C HIS A 168 2.98 -2.63 -19.24
N CYS A 169 4.25 -2.55 -18.89
CA CYS A 169 4.81 -3.09 -17.67
C CYS A 169 5.09 -1.96 -16.67
N ALA A 170 4.98 -2.26 -15.37
CA ALA A 170 5.52 -1.36 -14.35
C ALA A 170 7.04 -1.20 -14.54
N ASN A 171 7.56 0.01 -14.33
CA ASN A 171 9.00 0.28 -14.45
C ASN A 171 9.78 -0.48 -13.36
N PRO A 172 10.61 -1.47 -13.70
CA PRO A 172 11.31 -2.31 -12.72
C PRO A 172 12.35 -1.54 -11.90
N LYS A 173 12.80 -0.36 -12.35
CA LYS A 173 13.70 0.49 -11.57
C LYS A 173 13.00 1.10 -10.35
N VAL A 174 11.67 1.26 -10.42
CA VAL A 174 10.88 1.98 -9.41
C VAL A 174 9.88 1.07 -8.70
N LYS A 175 9.47 -0.04 -9.33
CA LYS A 175 8.46 -0.98 -8.85
C LYS A 175 9.05 -2.39 -8.76
N GLY A 176 8.74 -3.12 -7.68
CA GLY A 176 9.25 -4.48 -7.48
C GLY A 176 10.73 -4.56 -7.09
N ARG A 177 11.23 -3.57 -6.33
CA ARG A 177 12.61 -3.59 -5.83
C ARG A 177 12.82 -4.76 -4.85
N PRO A 178 14.03 -5.35 -4.77
CA PRO A 178 14.35 -6.32 -3.74
C PRO A 178 14.08 -5.76 -2.34
N HIS A 179 13.44 -6.57 -1.50
CA HIS A 179 13.11 -6.21 -0.13
C HIS A 179 14.07 -6.92 0.84
N PRO A 180 14.60 -6.21 1.86
CA PRO A 180 15.33 -6.88 2.92
C PRO A 180 14.38 -7.78 3.71
N THR A 181 14.89 -8.92 4.18
CA THR A 181 14.16 -9.78 5.10
C THR A 181 14.17 -9.16 6.49
N LEU A 182 13.02 -9.21 7.16
CA LEU A 182 12.92 -8.87 8.57
C LEU A 182 13.17 -10.14 9.41
N ASP A 183 13.80 -10.01 10.57
CA ASP A 183 13.97 -11.15 11.48
C ASP A 183 12.67 -11.48 12.22
N ASP A 184 12.49 -12.74 12.60
CA ASP A 184 11.26 -13.27 13.19
C ASP A 184 10.77 -12.49 14.42
N ASP A 185 11.67 -12.00 15.28
CA ASP A 185 11.32 -11.18 16.45
C ASP A 185 10.70 -9.84 16.03
N SER A 186 11.34 -9.14 15.11
CA SER A 186 10.86 -7.85 14.62
C SER A 186 9.55 -8.01 13.83
N GLU A 187 9.42 -9.08 13.04
CA GLU A 187 8.19 -9.41 12.34
C GLU A 187 7.05 -9.73 13.31
N GLY A 188 7.32 -10.58 14.32
CA GLY A 188 6.36 -10.91 15.37
C GLY A 188 5.83 -9.68 16.11
N LYS A 189 6.72 -8.74 16.45
CA LYS A 189 6.33 -7.46 17.07
C LYS A 189 5.41 -6.62 16.19
N LEU A 190 5.67 -6.57 14.88
CA LEU A 190 4.76 -5.90 13.95
C LEU A 190 3.43 -6.64 13.81
N ARG A 191 3.43 -7.97 13.76
CA ARG A 191 2.20 -8.78 13.71
C ARG A 191 1.32 -8.51 14.93
N ASP A 192 1.90 -8.56 16.13
CA ASP A 192 1.19 -8.27 17.38
C ASP A 192 0.64 -6.84 17.42
N TYR A 193 1.43 -5.88 16.94
CA TYR A 193 1.00 -4.49 16.83
C TYR A 193 -0.17 -4.30 15.88
N TYR A 194 -0.15 -4.93 14.69
CA TYR A 194 -1.20 -4.76 13.68
C TYR A 194 -2.45 -5.60 13.94
N ARG A 195 -2.33 -6.74 14.65
CA ARG A 195 -3.43 -7.67 14.95
C ARG A 195 -4.75 -6.99 15.34
N PRO A 196 -4.83 -6.09 16.34
CA PRO A 196 -6.09 -5.44 16.69
C PRO A 196 -6.67 -4.57 15.57
N PHE A 197 -5.82 -3.89 14.80
CA PHE A 197 -6.24 -3.05 13.67
C PHE A 197 -6.75 -3.90 12.50
N ASN A 198 -6.07 -5.00 12.20
CA ASN A 198 -6.42 -5.91 11.10
C ASN A 198 -7.76 -6.62 11.39
N LEU A 199 -7.96 -7.11 12.61
CA LEU A 199 -9.23 -7.75 12.99
C LEU A 199 -10.40 -6.77 12.94
N GLN A 200 -10.17 -5.51 13.34
CA GLN A 200 -11.20 -4.46 13.24
C GLN A 200 -11.50 -4.10 11.78
N LEU A 201 -10.46 -4.00 10.94
CA LEU A 201 -10.61 -3.79 9.49
C LEU A 201 -11.43 -4.90 8.83
N ALA A 202 -11.08 -6.16 9.08
CA ALA A 202 -11.79 -7.33 8.58
C ALA A 202 -13.29 -7.26 8.92
N LYS A 203 -13.59 -6.97 10.19
CA LYS A 203 -14.96 -6.86 10.69
C LYS A 203 -15.75 -5.69 10.10
N GLU A 204 -15.18 -4.48 10.08
CA GLU A 204 -15.92 -3.27 9.69
C GLU A 204 -16.15 -3.15 8.19
N PHE A 205 -15.23 -3.69 7.39
CA PHE A 205 -15.32 -3.61 5.94
C PHE A 205 -15.74 -4.92 5.27
N ASP A 206 -16.01 -5.96 6.06
CA ASP A 206 -16.35 -7.31 5.60
C ASP A 206 -15.29 -7.85 4.64
N LEU A 207 -14.04 -7.86 5.12
CA LEU A 207 -12.85 -8.27 4.36
C LEU A 207 -12.29 -9.60 4.88
N ASP A 208 -11.88 -10.44 3.95
CA ASP A 208 -11.40 -11.80 4.16
C ASP A 208 -9.93 -12.01 3.71
N PHE A 209 -9.18 -10.91 3.56
CA PHE A 209 -7.80 -10.98 3.07
C PHE A 209 -6.95 -11.84 4.03
N PRO A 210 -6.21 -12.85 3.54
CA PRO A 210 -5.53 -13.81 4.42
C PRO A 210 -4.57 -13.17 5.44
N TRP A 211 -3.89 -12.09 5.05
CA TRP A 211 -2.95 -11.38 5.92
C TRP A 211 -3.62 -10.60 7.07
N LEU A 212 -4.94 -10.42 7.07
CA LEU A 212 -5.66 -9.79 8.17
C LEU A 212 -5.71 -10.66 9.43
N PHE A 213 -5.52 -11.97 9.28
CA PHE A 213 -5.73 -12.96 10.35
C PHE A 213 -4.44 -13.63 10.84
N GLN A 214 -3.28 -13.17 10.37
CA GLN A 214 -1.96 -13.66 10.78
C GLN A 214 -1.51 -13.01 12.11
#